data_AF-A0A0F9RG39-F1
#
_entry.id   AF-A0A0F9RG39-F1
#
_cell.length_a   1.000
_cell.length_b   1.000
_cell.length_c   1.000
_cell.angle_alpha   90.00
_cell.angle_beta   90.00
_cell.angle_gamma   90.00
#
_symmetry.space_group_name_H-M   'P 1'
#
loop_
_entity.id
_entity.type
_entity.pdbx_description
1 polymer ?
#
loop_
_entity_poly.entity_id
_entity_poly.type
_entity_poly.pdbx_seq_one_letter_code
_entity_poly.pdbx_strand_id
1 'polypeptide(L)'
;MAEVKEWKQEKPNWCCFPDCAFKRRVQDAFCCGVLPEPTPHNRDYNNYRICFCGTGKYQEGSFSGEHYQVNDTDLEYLRWIFDALDGKSTSWISRIEQ
;
A
#
# COMPACT_ATOMS: atom_id res chain seq x y z
N MET A 1 -31.75 1.75 6.98
CA MET A 1 -30.29 1.88 7.20
C MET A 1 -29.70 2.28 5.85
N ALA A 2 -29.05 3.45 5.77
CA ALA A 2 -28.40 3.85 4.52
C ALA A 2 -27.19 2.94 4.31
N GLU A 3 -27.12 2.27 3.14
CA GLU A 3 -25.89 1.61 2.72
C GLU A 3 -24.81 2.68 2.59
N VAL A 4 -23.84 2.65 3.51
CA VAL A 4 -22.62 3.44 3.36
C VAL A 4 -21.92 2.84 2.15
N LYS A 5 -21.98 3.52 0.99
CA LYS A 5 -21.16 3.18 -0.17
C LYS A 5 -19.70 3.27 0.28
N GLU A 6 -19.10 2.12 0.53
CA GLU A 6 -17.69 2.00 0.83
C GLU A 6 -16.92 2.58 -0.36
N TRP A 7 -16.26 3.73 -0.15
CA TRP A 7 -15.43 4.33 -1.18
C TRP A 7 -14.24 3.41 -1.45
N LYS A 8 -14.20 2.81 -2.64
CA LYS A 8 -13.11 1.95 -3.10
C LYS A 8 -12.33 2.69 -4.19
N GLN A 9 -11.02 2.77 -4.03
CA GLN A 9 -10.14 3.27 -5.08
C GLN A 9 -10.05 2.24 -6.21
N GLU A 10 -10.11 2.69 -7.46
CA GLU A 10 -9.80 1.83 -8.61
C GLU A 10 -8.29 1.59 -8.72
N LYS A 11 -7.90 0.40 -9.16
CA LYS A 11 -6.48 0.08 -9.40
C LYS A 11 -5.96 1.00 -10.51
N PRO A 12 -4.93 1.82 -10.25
CA PRO A 12 -4.40 2.70 -11.28
C PRO A 12 -3.65 1.91 -12.35
N ASN A 13 -3.78 2.33 -13.61
CA ASN A 13 -3.16 1.69 -14.78
C ASN A 13 -1.63 1.65 -14.73
N TRP A 14 -1.00 2.50 -13.91
CA TRP A 14 0.45 2.55 -13.72
C TRP A 14 0.97 1.58 -12.65
N CYS A 15 0.10 0.89 -11.91
CA CYS A 15 0.54 -0.06 -10.88
C CYS A 15 1.20 -1.28 -11.56
N CYS A 16 2.51 -1.41 -11.36
CA CYS A 16 3.41 -2.25 -12.12
C CYS A 16 3.27 -3.77 -11.89
N PHE A 17 2.49 -4.19 -10.89
CA PHE A 17 2.25 -5.61 -10.58
C PHE A 17 0.77 -5.98 -10.77
N PRO A 18 0.41 -6.62 -11.91
CA PRO A 18 -0.97 -6.95 -12.21
C PRO A 18 -1.51 -8.08 -11.33
N ASP A 19 -0.63 -8.96 -10.84
CA ASP A 19 -0.90 -10.15 -10.04
C ASP A 19 -1.39 -9.83 -8.61
N CYS A 20 -1.05 -8.66 -8.06
CA CYS A 20 -1.53 -8.27 -6.74
C CYS A 20 -3.00 -7.85 -6.76
N ALA A 21 -3.77 -8.34 -5.78
CA ALA A 21 -5.12 -7.84 -5.50
C ALA A 21 -4.99 -6.43 -4.89
N PHE A 22 -5.34 -5.41 -5.69
CA PHE A 22 -5.16 -4.01 -5.30
C PHE A 22 -5.94 -3.68 -4.04
N LYS A 23 -5.26 -3.08 -3.07
CA LYS A 23 -5.83 -2.66 -1.80
C LYS A 23 -5.97 -1.14 -1.76
N ARG A 24 -4.91 -0.41 -2.12
CA ARG A 24 -4.89 1.05 -1.97
C ARG A 24 -3.87 1.75 -2.86
N ARG A 25 -4.20 2.97 -3.31
CA ARG A 25 -3.24 3.97 -3.82
C ARG A 25 -2.72 4.76 -2.62
N VAL A 26 -1.41 4.72 -2.41
CA VAL A 26 -0.75 5.37 -1.28
C VAL A 26 -0.42 6.82 -1.60
N GLN A 27 0.20 7.04 -2.76
CA GLN A 27 0.47 8.34 -3.36
C GLN A 27 0.66 8.16 -4.87
N ASP A 28 0.93 9.23 -5.61
CA ASP A 28 0.94 9.25 -7.08
C ASP A 28 1.90 8.24 -7.71
N ALA A 29 2.90 7.74 -6.96
CA ALA A 29 3.84 6.73 -7.41
C ALA A 29 3.70 5.36 -6.73
N PHE A 30 2.80 5.20 -5.74
CA PHE A 30 2.80 4.03 -4.84
C PHE A 30 1.45 3.31 -4.85
N CYS A 31 1.48 2.01 -5.10
CA CYS A 31 0.32 1.14 -4.92
C CYS A 31 0.63 0.02 -3.91
N CYS A 32 -0.38 -0.41 -3.17
CA CYS A 32 -0.31 -1.55 -2.27
C CYS A 32 -1.37 -2.59 -2.66
N GLY A 33 -0.99 -3.87 -2.65
CA GLY A 33 -1.90 -4.98 -2.90
C GLY A 33 -1.52 -6.23 -2.10
N VAL A 34 -2.45 -7.18 -2.07
CA VAL A 34 -2.25 -8.51 -1.47
C VAL A 34 -1.46 -9.38 -2.45
N LEU A 35 -0.49 -10.14 -1.95
CA LEU A 35 0.24 -11.12 -2.73
C LEU A 35 -0.68 -12.29 -3.14
N PRO A 36 -0.47 -12.91 -4.31
CA PRO A 36 -1.19 -14.14 -4.68
C PRO A 36 -0.97 -15.27 -3.67
N GLU A 37 0.27 -15.38 -3.17
CA GLU A 37 0.68 -16.34 -2.15
C GLU A 37 1.56 -15.64 -1.09
N PRO A 38 1.30 -15.87 0.20
CA PRO A 38 2.14 -15.37 1.27
C PRO A 38 3.59 -15.86 1.14
N THR A 39 4.56 -14.97 1.37
CA THR A 39 5.99 -15.31 1.27
C THR A 39 6.61 -15.35 2.68
N PRO A 40 7.23 -16.47 3.10
CA PRO A 40 7.90 -16.55 4.40
C PRO A 40 9.02 -15.52 4.56
N HIS A 41 9.05 -14.82 5.70
CA HIS A 41 10.07 -13.83 6.05
C HIS A 41 10.16 -13.66 7.58
N ASN A 42 11.36 -13.74 8.16
CA ASN A 42 11.62 -13.49 9.58
C ASN A 42 10.65 -14.18 10.57
N ARG A 43 10.39 -15.48 10.38
CA ARG A 43 9.46 -16.30 11.18
C ARG A 43 7.98 -15.91 11.07
N ASP A 44 7.64 -15.11 10.07
CA ASP A 44 6.28 -14.72 9.72
C ASP A 44 6.09 -14.81 8.20
N TYR A 45 4.94 -14.35 7.69
CA TYR A 45 4.62 -14.31 6.27
C TYR A 45 4.32 -12.88 5.82
N ASN A 46 4.99 -12.44 4.77
CA ASN A 46 4.58 -11.25 4.05
C ASN A 46 3.33 -11.57 3.23
N ASN A 47 2.29 -10.77 3.44
CA ASN A 47 0.98 -10.93 2.79
C ASN A 47 0.72 -9.84 1.74
N TYR A 48 1.51 -8.77 1.75
CA TYR A 48 1.29 -7.59 0.94
C TYR A 48 2.53 -7.18 0.17
N ARG A 49 2.32 -6.41 -0.90
CA ARG A 49 3.36 -5.80 -1.71
C ARG A 49 3.08 -4.30 -1.85
N ILE A 50 4.03 -3.48 -1.42
CA ILE A 50 4.06 -2.04 -1.71
C ILE A 50 4.98 -1.85 -2.92
N CYS A 51 4.45 -1.25 -3.97
CA CYS A 51 5.14 -1.10 -5.25
C CYS A 51 5.42 0.37 -5.53
N PHE A 52 6.64 0.65 -6.01
CA PHE A 52 7.12 1.99 -6.35
C PHE A 52 7.03 2.17 -7.87
N CYS A 53 5.81 2.38 -8.35
CA CYS A 53 5.53 2.49 -9.78
C CYS A 53 5.23 3.96 -10.09
N GLY A 54 6.25 4.76 -10.40
CA GLY A 54 6.12 6.19 -10.69
C GLY A 54 5.10 6.53 -11.79
N THR A 55 4.58 7.75 -11.79
CA THR A 55 3.73 8.25 -12.87
C THR A 55 4.56 8.58 -14.11
N GLY A 56 4.43 7.76 -15.14
CA GLY A 56 4.99 8.05 -16.46
C GLY A 56 5.99 7.00 -16.89
N LYS A 57 5.73 6.45 -18.08
CA LYS A 57 6.59 5.60 -18.91
C LYS A 57 8.03 5.51 -18.40
N TYR A 58 8.43 4.32 -17.95
CA TYR A 58 9.80 3.80 -17.97
C TYR A 58 10.87 4.88 -18.19
N GLN A 59 11.29 5.56 -17.12
CA GLN A 59 12.51 6.36 -17.18
C GLN A 59 13.64 5.49 -16.66
N GLU A 60 14.53 5.11 -17.58
CA GLU A 60 15.83 4.51 -17.29
C GLU A 60 16.47 5.25 -16.10
N GLY A 61 16.65 4.55 -14.98
CA GLY A 61 17.27 5.08 -13.76
C GLY A 61 16.31 5.53 -12.65
N SER A 62 14.98 5.40 -12.80
CA SER A 62 14.01 5.61 -11.71
C SER A 62 13.56 4.28 -11.08
N PHE A 63 13.01 4.33 -9.85
CA PHE A 63 12.53 3.24 -8.96
C PHE A 63 11.54 2.20 -9.57
N SER A 64 11.45 2.06 -10.89
CA SER A 64 10.56 1.12 -11.56
C SER A 64 10.90 -0.33 -11.18
N GLY A 65 9.93 -1.01 -10.59
CA GLY A 65 10.03 -2.44 -10.25
C GLY A 65 10.51 -2.71 -8.83
N GLU A 66 10.93 -1.69 -8.08
CA GLU A 66 11.19 -1.87 -6.66
C GLU A 66 9.87 -2.10 -5.92
N HIS A 67 9.88 -3.11 -5.06
CA HIS A 67 8.76 -3.43 -4.21
C HIS A 67 9.24 -3.94 -2.86
N TYR A 68 8.47 -3.62 -1.82
CA TYR A 68 8.64 -4.23 -0.50
C TYR A 68 7.50 -5.19 -0.27
N GLN A 69 7.86 -6.39 0.18
CA GLN A 69 6.88 -7.32 0.72
C GLN A 69 6.80 -7.10 2.22
N VAL A 70 5.59 -7.01 2.72
CA VAL A 70 5.32 -6.61 4.11
C VAL A 70 4.22 -7.49 4.69
N ASN A 71 4.23 -7.69 6.00
CA ASN A 71 3.16 -8.37 6.73
C ASN A 71 2.16 -7.36 7.33
N ASP A 72 1.19 -7.84 8.10
CA ASP A 72 0.20 -6.96 8.75
C ASP A 72 0.82 -6.02 9.80
N THR A 73 1.86 -6.48 10.51
CA THR A 73 2.58 -5.69 11.52
C THR A 73 3.32 -4.51 10.89
N ASP A 74 4.00 -4.75 9.77
CA ASP A 74 4.67 -3.72 8.98
C ASP A 74 3.67 -2.69 8.44
N LEU A 75 2.50 -3.15 7.95
CA LEU A 75 1.45 -2.24 7.48
C LEU A 75 0.89 -1.38 8.61
N GLU A 76 0.73 -1.93 9.81
CA GLU A 76 0.31 -1.15 10.99
C GLU A 76 1.38 -0.11 11.36
N TYR A 77 2.66 -0.45 11.28
CA TYR A 77 3.75 0.51 11.45
C TYR A 77 3.74 1.61 10.39
N LEU A 78 3.35 1.32 9.14
CA LEU A 78 3.25 2.32 8.07
C LEU A 78 1.90 3.08 8.05
N ARG A 79 0.95 2.68 8.91
CA ARG A 79 -0.42 3.21 8.89
C ARG A 79 -0.47 4.73 9.14
N TRP A 80 0.47 5.27 9.90
CA TRP A 80 0.56 6.71 10.19
C TRP A 80 0.76 7.57 8.95
N ILE A 81 1.39 7.04 7.89
CA ILE A 81 1.57 7.75 6.62
C ILE A 81 0.20 7.99 5.97
N PHE A 82 -0.66 6.98 5.98
CA PHE A 82 -2.02 7.10 5.45
C PHE A 82 -2.90 8.00 6.29
N ASP A 83 -2.75 7.91 7.61
CA ASP A 83 -3.44 8.80 8.54
C ASP A 83 -3.09 10.27 8.31
N ALA A 84 -1.82 10.59 8.12
CA ALA A 84 -1.38 11.96 7.81
C ALA A 84 -1.95 12.48 6.48
N LEU A 85 -2.00 11.64 5.45
CA LEU A 85 -2.56 12.01 4.14
C LEU A 85 -4.09 12.13 4.16
N ASP A 86 -4.78 11.27 4.92
CA ASP A 86 -6.24 11.24 5.01
C ASP A 86 -6.80 12.18 6.10
N GLY A 87 -5.95 12.81 6.90
CA GLY A 87 -6.37 13.58 8.09
C GLY A 87 -7.02 12.71 9.17
N LYS A 88 -6.53 11.48 9.36
CA LYS A 88 -7.05 10.49 10.32
C LYS A 88 -6.00 10.18 11.40
N SER A 89 -6.38 9.42 12.41
CA SER A 89 -5.51 8.98 13.51
C SER A 89 -5.79 7.52 13.90
N THR A 90 -5.80 6.63 12.91
CA THR A 90 -6.17 5.23 13.11
C THR A 90 -5.03 4.34 13.61
N SER A 91 -3.78 4.66 13.30
CA SER A 91 -2.57 3.99 13.79
C SER A 91 -2.24 4.37 15.23
N TRP A 92 -1.52 3.51 15.92
CA TRP A 92 -1.06 3.79 17.28
C TRP A 92 -0.08 4.98 17.34
N ILE A 93 0.76 5.18 16.31
CA ILE A 93 1.69 6.33 16.21
C ILE A 93 0.90 7.64 16.02
N SER A 94 -0.10 7.67 15.14
CA SER A 94 -0.90 8.88 14.89
C SER A 94 -1.80 9.31 16.05
N ARG A 95 -1.98 8.46 17.07
CA ARG A 95 -2.75 8.80 18.29
C ARG A 95 -1.90 9.48 19.36
N ILE A 96 -0.57 9.50 19.21
CA ILE A 96 0.34 10.05 20.23
C ILE A 96 0.42 11.59 20.14
N GLU A 97 -0.07 12.20 19.05
CA GLU A 97 -0.19 13.65 18.94
C GLU A 97 -1.64 14.12 19.16
N GLN A 98 -2.05 14.26 20.42
CA GLN A 98 -3.12 15.18 20.85
C GLN A 98 -2.77 15.80 22.21
#